data_AF-A0A1W1HEZ0-F1
#
_entry.id   AF-A0A1W1HEZ0-F1
#
_cell.length_a   1.000
_cell.length_b   1.000
_cell.length_c   1.000
_cell.angle_alpha   90.00
_cell.angle_beta   90.00
_cell.angle_gamma   90.00
#
_symmetry.space_group_name_H-M   'P 1'
#
loop_
_entity.id
_entity.type
_entity.pdbx_description
1 polymer ?
#
loop_
_entity_poly.entity_id
_entity_poly.type
_entity_poly.pdbx_seq_one_letter_code
_entity_poly.pdbx_strand_id
1 'polypeptide(L)'
;MSTKQYQIVFDWWDALLEISDSQETKESIEKQLRSFSDGQKLLDEENGDVIQAYLKQMSTQLITASIDCTLSGVVKLFQDKDAFVPIDGSKGVKLLSIDNWVFHLSDFEFEEV
;
A
#
# COMPACT_ATOMS: atom_id res chain seq x y z
N MET A 1 19.55 -10.85 3.41
CA MET A 1 19.07 -9.68 2.63
C MET A 1 18.66 -8.62 3.63
N SER A 2 19.01 -7.36 3.43
CA SER A 2 18.57 -6.28 4.32
C SER A 2 17.13 -5.90 3.98
N THR A 3 16.31 -5.74 5.01
CA THR A 3 14.97 -5.17 4.91
C THR A 3 14.95 -3.79 5.55
N LYS A 4 14.02 -2.94 5.11
CA LYS A 4 13.68 -1.66 5.75
C LYS A 4 12.19 -1.59 6.00
N GLN A 5 11.81 -0.95 7.09
CA GLN A 5 10.43 -0.71 7.43
C GLN A 5 10.01 0.71 7.04
N TYR A 6 8.80 0.82 6.52
CA TYR A 6 8.20 2.08 6.07
C TYR A 6 6.81 2.19 6.69
N GLN A 7 6.60 3.27 7.43
CA GLN A 7 5.29 3.61 7.96
C GLN A 7 4.60 4.60 7.02
N ILE A 8 3.38 4.28 6.61
CA ILE A 8 2.48 5.18 5.90
C ILE A 8 1.52 5.75 6.97
N VAL A 9 1.38 7.06 7.02
CA VAL A 9 0.52 7.75 8.00
C VAL A 9 -0.42 8.71 7.28
N PHE A 10 -1.71 8.66 7.61
CA PHE A 10 -2.74 9.56 7.10
C PHE A 10 -3.83 9.78 8.16
N ASP A 11 -3.95 11.01 8.66
CA ASP A 11 -4.85 11.35 9.78
C ASP A 11 -4.60 10.45 11.01
N TRP A 12 -5.58 9.65 11.42
CA TRP A 12 -5.46 8.66 12.50
C TRP A 12 -5.12 7.25 12.02
N TRP A 13 -5.00 7.04 10.71
CA TRP A 13 -4.74 5.75 10.09
C TRP A 13 -3.24 5.57 9.81
N ASP A 14 -2.69 4.40 10.14
CA ASP A 14 -1.36 4.00 9.73
C ASP A 14 -1.26 2.57 9.19
N ALA A 15 -0.19 2.33 8.42
CA ALA A 15 0.21 1.01 7.96
C ALA A 15 1.73 0.87 7.97
N LEU A 16 2.22 -0.34 8.27
CA LEU A 16 3.64 -0.65 8.31
C LEU A 16 3.99 -1.71 7.27
N LEU A 17 4.89 -1.36 6.35
CA LEU A 17 5.44 -2.30 5.38
C LEU A 17 6.91 -2.60 5.68
N GLU A 18 7.32 -3.84 5.45
CA GLU A 18 8.70 -4.25 5.36
C GLU A 18 9.05 -4.54 3.90
N ILE A 19 10.12 -3.92 3.40
CA ILE A 19 10.57 -4.09 2.01
C ILE A 19 12.05 -4.51 1.97
N SER A 20 12.33 -5.56 1.21
CA SER A 20 13.67 -6.05 0.88
C SER A 20 14.40 -5.05 -0.02
N ASP A 21 15.66 -4.76 0.29
CA ASP A 21 16.52 -3.90 -0.54
C ASP A 21 17.14 -4.66 -1.74
N SER A 22 16.59 -5.82 -2.10
CA SER A 22 17.07 -6.61 -3.24
C SER A 22 16.65 -5.98 -4.57
N GLN A 23 17.51 -6.15 -5.57
CA GLN A 23 17.25 -5.72 -6.94
C GLN A 23 15.97 -6.37 -7.50
N GLU A 24 15.75 -7.66 -7.23
CA GLU A 24 14.54 -8.39 -7.66
C GLU A 24 13.25 -7.76 -7.12
N THR A 25 13.26 -7.31 -5.86
CA THR A 25 12.11 -6.63 -5.25
C THR A 25 11.86 -5.28 -5.92
N LYS A 26 12.92 -4.50 -6.16
CA LYS A 26 12.81 -3.21 -6.88
C LYS A 26 12.30 -3.38 -8.30
N GLU A 27 12.78 -4.37 -9.04
CA GLU A 27 12.32 -4.66 -10.40
C GLU A 27 10.85 -5.10 -10.43
N SER A 28 10.43 -5.92 -9.45
CA SER A 28 9.03 -6.34 -9.31
C SER A 28 8.11 -5.15 -9.03
N ILE A 29 8.53 -4.26 -8.12
CA ILE A 29 7.83 -3.02 -7.79
C ILE A 29 7.78 -2.07 -9.00
N GLU A 30 8.89 -1.87 -9.70
CA GLU A 30 8.94 -1.00 -10.87
C GLU A 30 8.03 -1.52 -11.99
N LYS A 31 8.02 -2.84 -12.22
CA LYS A 31 7.12 -3.49 -13.17
C LYS A 31 5.66 -3.27 -12.79
N GLN A 32 5.31 -3.40 -11.50
CA GLN A 32 3.98 -3.03 -11.01
C GLN A 32 3.69 -1.58 -11.35
N LEU A 33 4.52 -0.61 -10.90
CA LEU A 33 4.28 0.81 -11.12
C LEU A 33 3.99 1.11 -12.59
N ARG A 34 4.86 0.64 -13.50
CA ARG A 34 4.72 0.84 -14.96
C ARG A 34 3.46 0.21 -15.56
N SER A 35 2.80 -0.73 -14.89
CA SER A 35 1.54 -1.32 -15.35
C SER A 35 0.32 -0.43 -15.10
N PHE A 36 0.42 0.57 -14.22
CA PHE A 36 -0.64 1.53 -13.96
C PHE A 36 -0.46 2.80 -14.78
N SER A 37 -1.57 3.42 -15.18
CA SER A 37 -1.58 4.63 -16.01
C SER A 37 -0.74 5.77 -15.43
N ASP A 38 -0.78 5.95 -14.11
CA ASP A 38 -0.07 7.02 -13.41
C ASP A 38 1.33 6.61 -12.91
N GLY A 39 1.76 5.38 -13.21
CA GLY A 39 3.01 4.82 -12.70
C GLY A 39 4.26 5.59 -13.11
N GLN A 40 4.36 5.96 -14.38
CA GLN A 40 5.50 6.75 -14.87
C GLN A 40 5.52 8.14 -14.23
N LYS A 41 4.34 8.76 -14.07
CA LYS A 41 4.21 10.06 -13.42
C LYS A 41 4.69 10.01 -11.96
N LEU A 42 4.30 8.98 -11.20
CA LEU A 42 4.76 8.79 -9.82
C LEU A 42 6.28 8.59 -9.75
N LEU A 43 6.86 7.82 -10.69
CA LEU A 43 8.31 7.65 -10.76
C LEU A 43 9.02 8.98 -11.05
N ASP A 44 8.49 9.80 -11.95
CA ASP A 44 9.07 11.11 -12.28
C ASP A 44 8.99 12.08 -11.09
N GLU A 45 7.85 12.09 -10.38
CA GLU A 45 7.64 12.91 -9.17
C GLU A 45 8.61 12.55 -8.04
N GLU A 46 8.97 11.26 -7.91
CA GLU A 46 9.91 10.77 -6.91
C GLU A 46 11.36 10.72 -7.39
N ASN A 47 11.71 11.40 -8.48
CA ASN A 47 13.06 11.42 -9.07
C ASN A 47 13.63 10.02 -9.34
N GLY A 48 12.76 9.07 -9.71
CA GLY A 48 13.13 7.68 -9.95
C GLY A 48 13.27 6.82 -8.70
N ASP A 49 12.93 7.31 -7.50
CA ASP A 49 12.85 6.46 -6.31
C ASP A 49 11.64 5.53 -6.38
N VAL A 50 11.91 4.31 -6.85
CA VAL A 50 10.93 3.23 -7.02
C VAL A 50 10.20 2.90 -5.72
N ILE A 51 10.88 2.97 -4.56
CA ILE A 51 10.28 2.61 -3.28
C ILE A 51 9.32 3.72 -2.83
N GLN A 52 9.71 4.99 -2.95
CA GLN A 52 8.81 6.09 -2.61
C GLN A 52 7.58 6.14 -3.52
N ALA A 53 7.77 5.95 -4.84
CA ALA A 53 6.67 5.91 -5.80
C ALA A 53 5.69 4.78 -5.49
N TYR A 54 6.22 3.61 -5.11
CA TYR A 54 5.42 2.46 -4.66
C TYR A 54 4.65 2.75 -3.38
N LEU A 55 5.29 3.32 -2.35
CA LEU A 55 4.62 3.65 -1.09
C LEU A 55 3.47 4.64 -1.32
N LYS A 56 3.67 5.66 -2.17
CA LYS A 56 2.59 6.59 -2.57
C LYS A 56 1.44 5.89 -3.27
N GLN A 57 1.74 5.02 -4.23
CA GLN A 57 0.71 4.24 -4.93
C GLN A 57 -0.06 3.37 -3.92
N MET A 58 0.65 2.63 -3.08
CA MET A 58 0.08 1.70 -2.12
C MET A 58 -0.73 2.39 -1.03
N SER A 59 -0.38 3.62 -0.65
CA SER A 59 -1.11 4.38 0.39
C SER A 59 -2.61 4.42 0.10
N THR A 60 -2.99 4.81 -1.11
CA THR A 60 -4.42 4.88 -1.51
C THR A 60 -5.10 3.52 -1.56
N GLN A 61 -4.37 2.49 -2.03
CA GLN A 61 -4.90 1.14 -2.19
C GLN A 61 -5.11 0.44 -0.84
N LEU A 62 -4.18 0.65 0.09
CA LEU A 62 -4.23 0.10 1.45
C LEU A 62 -5.32 0.77 2.27
N ILE A 63 -5.44 2.10 2.22
CA ILE A 63 -6.54 2.83 2.88
C ILE A 63 -7.88 2.26 2.42
N THR A 64 -8.09 2.20 1.10
CA THR A 64 -9.34 1.68 0.52
C THR A 64 -9.61 0.23 0.93
N ALA A 65 -8.59 -0.64 0.90
CA ALA A 65 -8.77 -2.04 1.29
C ALA A 65 -9.07 -2.20 2.79
N SER A 66 -8.49 -1.35 3.64
CA SER A 66 -8.67 -1.40 5.09
C SER A 66 -10.03 -0.93 5.59
N ILE A 67 -10.86 -0.37 4.72
CA ILE A 67 -12.26 -0.04 5.04
C ILE A 67 -13.07 -1.31 5.29
N ASP A 68 -12.87 -2.34 4.46
CA ASP A 68 -13.67 -3.56 4.48
C ASP A 68 -12.92 -4.80 4.97
N CYS A 69 -11.58 -4.71 5.09
CA CYS A 69 -10.73 -5.86 5.38
C CYS A 69 -9.83 -5.62 6.59
N THR A 70 -9.68 -6.66 7.41
CA THR A 70 -8.57 -6.75 8.36
C THR A 70 -7.24 -6.98 7.64
N LEU A 71 -6.11 -6.89 8.35
CA LEU A 71 -4.77 -7.21 7.83
C LEU A 71 -4.73 -8.48 6.97
N SER A 72 -5.28 -9.60 7.45
CA SER A 72 -5.27 -10.87 6.70
C SER A 72 -6.14 -10.81 5.44
N GLY A 73 -7.26 -10.09 5.49
CA GLY A 73 -8.10 -9.82 4.32
C GLY A 73 -7.37 -8.98 3.28
N VAL A 74 -6.67 -7.93 3.71
CA VAL A 74 -5.87 -7.06 2.82
C VAL A 74 -4.74 -7.86 2.18
N VAL A 75 -3.97 -8.63 2.95
CA VAL A 75 -2.89 -9.47 2.38
C VAL A 75 -3.42 -10.42 1.32
N LYS A 76 -4.54 -11.11 1.60
CA LYS A 76 -5.18 -12.02 0.64
C LYS A 76 -5.66 -11.30 -0.63
N LEU A 77 -6.29 -10.14 -0.47
CA LEU A 77 -6.79 -9.34 -1.59
C LEU A 77 -5.67 -8.98 -2.58
N PHE A 78 -4.47 -8.68 -2.09
CA PHE A 78 -3.33 -8.32 -2.95
C PHE A 78 -2.56 -9.53 -3.48
N GLN A 79 -2.69 -10.70 -2.86
CA GLN A 79 -2.18 -11.95 -3.44
C GLN A 79 -2.97 -12.36 -4.71
N ASP A 80 -4.28 -12.14 -4.70
CA ASP A 80 -5.17 -12.53 -5.79
C ASP A 80 -5.22 -11.50 -6.96
N LYS A 81 -4.55 -10.35 -6.80
CA LYS A 81 -4.50 -9.29 -7.82
C LYS A 81 -3.23 -9.40 -8.67
N ASP A 82 -3.36 -9.90 -9.89
CA ASP A 82 -2.25 -10.05 -10.85
C ASP A 82 -1.45 -8.77 -11.15
N ALA A 83 -2.07 -7.60 -10.98
CA ALA A 83 -1.42 -6.30 -11.21
C ALA A 83 -0.52 -5.85 -10.05
N PHE A 84 -0.52 -6.54 -8.91
CA PHE A 84 0.20 -6.12 -7.71
C PHE A 84 1.28 -7.12 -7.31
N VAL A 85 2.37 -6.59 -6.75
CA VAL A 85 3.36 -7.36 -6.00
C VAL A 85 2.68 -7.88 -4.73
N PRO A 86 2.73 -9.20 -4.46
CA PRO A 86 2.22 -9.76 -3.22
C PRO A 86 2.88 -9.11 -2.01
N ILE A 87 2.05 -8.75 -1.02
CA ILE A 87 2.46 -8.08 0.22
C ILE A 87 2.55 -9.05 1.42
N ASP A 88 2.77 -10.33 1.14
CA ASP A 88 2.93 -11.41 2.13
C ASP A 88 4.39 -11.73 2.47
N GLY A 89 5.34 -11.06 1.80
CA GLY A 89 6.78 -11.26 1.89
C GLY A 89 7.35 -12.15 0.78
N SER A 90 6.54 -12.84 -0.02
CA SER A 90 7.00 -13.79 -1.04
C SER A 90 7.82 -13.14 -2.17
N LYS A 91 7.60 -11.84 -2.42
CA LYS A 91 8.35 -11.01 -3.38
C LYS A 91 9.16 -9.89 -2.72
N GLY A 92 9.43 -10.03 -1.43
CA GLY A 92 10.20 -9.07 -0.65
C GLY A 92 9.45 -7.82 -0.25
N VAL A 93 8.11 -7.79 -0.36
CA VAL A 93 7.26 -6.79 0.27
C VAL A 93 6.32 -7.49 1.24
N LYS A 94 6.22 -7.00 2.48
CA LYS A 94 5.36 -7.57 3.52
C LYS A 94 4.61 -6.48 4.26
N LEU A 95 3.29 -6.58 4.32
CA LEU A 95 2.45 -5.76 5.18
C LEU A 95 2.48 -6.33 6.61
N LEU A 96 2.97 -5.57 7.57
CA LEU A 96 3.14 -5.97 8.97
C LEU A 96 1.94 -5.58 9.83
N SER A 97 1.43 -4.37 9.62
CA SER A 97 0.24 -3.84 10.30
C SER A 97 -0.50 -2.87 9.38
N ILE A 98 -1.79 -2.72 9.65
CA ILE A 98 -2.67 -1.76 8.99
C ILE A 98 -3.82 -1.48 9.95
N ASP A 99 -4.15 -0.22 10.13
CA ASP A 99 -5.35 0.18 10.85
C ASP A 99 -6.59 -0.08 9.99
N ASN A 100 -7.72 -0.35 10.64
CA ASN A 100 -8.99 -0.52 9.96
C ASN A 100 -9.84 0.73 10.13
N TRP A 101 -10.74 0.98 9.18
CA TRP A 101 -11.76 2.00 9.37
C TRP A 101 -12.95 1.45 10.15
N VAL A 102 -13.32 2.16 11.22
CA VAL A 102 -14.51 1.84 12.01
C VAL A 102 -15.36 3.10 12.05
N PHE A 103 -16.56 3.00 11.48
CA PHE A 103 -17.54 4.07 11.50
C PHE A 103 -18.69 3.68 12.42
N HIS A 104 -19.02 4.54 13.37
CA HIS A 104 -20.17 4.36 14.25
C HIS A 104 -21.34 5.22 13.75
N LEU A 105 -22.57 4.75 13.95
CA LEU A 105 -23.76 5.53 13.56
C LEU A 105 -23.85 6.89 14.28
N SER A 106 -23.18 7.03 15.43
CA SER A 106 -23.07 8.28 16.19
C SER A 106 -22.16 9.32 15.53
N ASP A 107 -21.34 8.92 14.56
CA ASP A 107 -20.38 9.81 13.90
C ASP A 107 -21.04 10.68 12.80
N PHE A 108 -22.32 10.43 12.52
CA PHE A 108 -23.06 11.10 11.46
C PHE A 108 -24.03 12.14 12.02
N GLU A 109 -23.89 13.38 11.56
CA GLU A 109 -24.80 14.50 11.83
C GLU A 109 -25.61 14.82 10.57
N PHE A 110 -26.87 15.24 10.74
CA PHE A 110 -27.79 15.51 9.64
C PHE A 110 -28.40 16.91 9.78
N GLU A 111 -28.36 17.70 8.71
CA GLU A 111 -28.98 19.04 8.63
C GLU A 111 -30.05 19.07 7.54
N GLU A 112 -31.14 19.81 7.77
CA GLU A 112 -32.20 20.06 6.77
C GLU A 112 -31.80 21.24 5.87
N VAL A 113 -32.01 21.13 4.55
CA VAL A 113 -31.62 22.12 3.52
C VAL A 113 -32.83 22.77 2.87
#